data_AF-A0A1H4AQJ8-F1
#
_entry.id   AF-A0A1H4AQJ8-F1
#
_cell.length_a   1.000
_cell.length_b   1.000
_cell.length_c   1.000
_cell.angle_alpha   90.00
_cell.angle_beta   90.00
_cell.angle_gamma   90.00
#
_symmetry.space_group_name_H-M   'P 1'
#
loop_
_entity.id
_entity.type
_entity.pdbx_description
1 polymer ?
#
loop_
_entity_poly.entity_id
_entity_poly.type
_entity_poly.pdbx_seq_one_letter_code
_entity_poly.pdbx_strand_id
1 'polypeptide(L)'
;MKEYISLSISIKSLHALLIVAFTFAAVSFASSCSKDNRDCNIMLNYYDESTHLPAATTDSIHRFATKVETYVIKNPEEKANPLYPEIRNNITKAAQAGGIKLIITIDTAWAGDTTIYF
;
A
#
# COMPACT_ATOMS: atom_id res chain seq x y z
N MET A 1 14.79 -26.60 51.03
CA MET A 1 14.26 -27.00 49.71
C MET A 1 13.09 -26.14 49.22
N LYS A 2 12.84 -24.94 49.79
CA LYS A 2 11.73 -24.04 49.40
C LYS A 2 12.19 -22.83 48.56
N GLU A 3 13.50 -22.51 48.59
CA GLU A 3 14.03 -21.32 47.92
C GLU A 3 14.39 -21.53 46.44
N TYR A 4 14.71 -22.75 46.02
CA TYR A 4 15.01 -23.07 44.62
C TYR A 4 13.79 -23.02 43.69
N ILE A 5 12.59 -23.28 44.23
CA ILE A 5 11.35 -23.31 43.44
C ILE A 5 10.90 -21.88 43.09
N SER A 6 11.10 -20.92 44.00
CA SER A 6 10.72 -19.52 43.79
C SER A 6 11.56 -18.85 42.69
N LEU A 7 12.88 -19.13 42.66
CA LEU A 7 13.78 -18.60 41.63
C LEU A 7 13.45 -19.15 40.23
N SER A 8 13.05 -20.43 40.15
CA SER A 8 12.69 -21.10 38.89
C SER A 8 11.43 -20.53 38.24
N ILE A 9 10.47 -20.04 39.04
CA ILE A 9 9.20 -19.48 38.53
C ILE A 9 9.43 -18.06 37.99
N SER A 10 10.26 -17.25 38.67
CA SER A 10 10.61 -15.90 38.24
C SER A 10 11.34 -15.89 36.88
N ILE A 11 12.23 -16.86 36.66
CA ILE A 11 12.98 -16.99 35.40
C ILE A 11 12.07 -17.39 34.23
N LYS A 12 11.12 -18.32 34.43
CA LYS A 12 10.17 -18.72 33.35
C LYS A 12 9.24 -17.58 32.93
N SER A 13 8.84 -16.73 33.86
CA SER A 13 7.99 -15.57 33.58
C SER A 13 8.72 -14.46 32.79
N LEU A 14 10.04 -14.30 33.01
CA LEU A 14 10.84 -13.31 32.28
C LEU A 14 11.07 -13.68 30.80
N HIS A 15 11.09 -14.98 30.47
CA HIS A 15 11.24 -15.45 29.09
C HIS A 15 9.92 -15.35 28.29
N ALA A 16 8.76 -15.38 28.96
CA ALA A 16 7.47 -15.21 28.30
C ALA A 16 7.24 -13.76 27.82
N LEU A 17 7.82 -12.77 28.50
CA LEU A 17 7.68 -11.36 28.13
C LEU A 17 8.62 -10.93 26.99
N LEU A 18 9.74 -11.63 26.79
CA LEU A 18 10.76 -11.28 25.79
C LEU A 18 10.42 -11.78 24.38
N ILE A 19 9.56 -12.79 24.25
CA ILE A 19 9.16 -13.34 22.94
C ILE A 19 8.18 -12.41 22.21
N VAL A 20 7.38 -11.62 22.93
CA VAL A 20 6.43 -10.67 22.33
C VAL A 20 7.14 -9.45 21.72
N ALA A 21 8.35 -9.11 22.18
CA ALA A 21 9.15 -8.03 21.62
C ALA A 21 9.92 -8.41 20.34
N PHE A 22 10.13 -9.71 20.09
CA PHE A 22 10.95 -10.19 18.96
C PHE A 22 10.17 -10.42 17.66
N THR A 23 8.83 -10.47 17.69
CA THR A 23 8.01 -10.73 16.50
C THR A 23 7.58 -9.48 15.72
N PHE A 24 7.84 -8.28 16.24
CA PHE A 24 7.63 -7.03 15.48
C PHE A 24 8.80 -6.64 14.57
N ALA A 25 9.92 -7.38 14.63
CA ALA A 25 11.15 -7.07 13.90
C ALA A 25 11.36 -7.91 12.62
N ALA A 26 10.33 -8.57 12.10
CA ALA A 26 10.45 -9.50 10.96
C ALA A 26 9.54 -9.17 9.76
N VAL A 27 9.23 -7.89 9.53
CA VAL A 27 8.79 -7.40 8.21
C VAL A 27 9.69 -6.25 7.79
N SER A 28 10.99 -6.50 7.82
CA SER A 28 11.96 -5.69 7.07
C SER A 28 12.04 -6.26 5.65
N PHE A 29 11.08 -5.90 4.81
CA PHE A 29 11.30 -5.90 3.36
C PHE A 29 12.31 -4.79 3.04
N ALA A 30 13.57 -5.02 3.39
CA ALA A 30 14.71 -4.25 2.92
C ALA A 30 15.42 -5.10 1.87
N SER A 31 14.81 -5.22 0.70
CA SER A 31 15.56 -5.31 -0.56
C SER A 31 16.33 -4.01 -0.69
N SER A 32 17.47 -3.89 -0.01
CA SER A 32 18.45 -2.83 -0.26
C SER A 32 19.34 -3.32 -1.38
N CYS A 33 18.76 -3.40 -2.57
CA CYS A 33 19.52 -3.45 -3.81
C CYS A 33 20.18 -2.08 -3.95
N SER A 34 21.52 -2.09 -3.86
CA SER A 34 22.50 -1.06 -4.23
C SER A 34 22.04 0.39 -4.26
N LYS A 35 22.70 1.22 -3.43
CA LYS A 35 22.82 2.67 -3.64
C LYS A 35 23.30 2.96 -5.06
N ASP A 36 22.35 3.17 -5.95
CA ASP A 36 22.55 3.82 -7.23
C ASP A 36 22.33 5.32 -6.99
N ASN A 37 23.45 6.06 -6.90
CA ASN A 37 23.47 7.52 -6.84
C ASN A 37 23.05 8.09 -8.21
N ARG A 38 21.81 7.86 -8.60
CA ARG A 38 21.13 8.76 -9.52
C ARG A 38 20.44 9.79 -8.64
N ASP A 39 20.64 11.07 -8.92
CA ASP A 39 19.69 12.12 -8.56
C ASP A 39 18.34 11.75 -9.20
N CYS A 40 17.67 10.81 -8.55
CA CYS A 40 16.50 10.16 -9.04
C CYS A 40 15.40 11.14 -8.69
N ASN A 41 14.96 11.92 -9.68
CA ASN A 41 13.82 12.80 -9.50
C ASN A 41 12.61 11.91 -9.18
N ILE A 42 12.38 11.66 -7.90
CA ILE A 42 11.37 10.72 -7.41
C ILE A 42 9.99 11.14 -7.90
N MET A 43 9.75 12.45 -7.99
CA MET A 43 8.52 13.01 -8.55
C MET A 43 8.35 12.70 -10.03
N LEU A 44 9.43 12.72 -10.82
CA LEU A 44 9.39 12.29 -12.21
C LEU A 44 9.06 10.79 -12.35
N ASN A 45 9.61 9.95 -11.48
CA ASN A 45 9.29 8.52 -11.48
C ASN A 45 7.84 8.25 -11.06
N TYR A 46 7.36 8.94 -10.03
CA TYR A 46 5.97 8.85 -9.63
C TYR A 46 5.04 9.39 -10.71
N TYR A 47 5.45 10.42 -11.43
CA TYR A 47 4.71 10.90 -12.59
C TYR A 47 4.58 9.81 -13.65
N ASP A 48 5.70 9.23 -14.09
CA ASP A 48 5.72 8.15 -15.08
C ASP A 48 4.84 6.96 -14.66
N GLU A 49 5.00 6.48 -13.43
CA GLU A 49 4.18 5.40 -12.88
C GLU A 49 2.68 5.79 -12.82
N SER A 50 2.36 7.05 -12.49
CA SER A 50 0.98 7.52 -12.40
C SER A 50 0.23 7.49 -13.74
N THR A 51 0.92 7.62 -14.86
CA THR A 51 0.31 7.58 -16.20
C THR A 51 -0.23 6.19 -16.57
N HIS A 52 0.27 5.14 -15.91
CA HIS A 52 -0.09 3.75 -16.15
C HIS A 52 -1.19 3.23 -15.21
N LEU A 53 -1.59 4.03 -14.21
CA LEU A 53 -2.62 3.65 -13.23
C LEU A 53 -3.99 3.28 -13.82
N PRO A 54 -4.46 3.85 -14.96
CA PRO A 54 -5.75 3.45 -15.54
C PRO A 54 -5.85 1.96 -15.89
N ALA A 55 -4.72 1.29 -16.14
CA ALA A 55 -4.67 -0.16 -16.42
C ALA A 55 -4.45 -1.02 -15.17
N ALA A 56 -4.22 -0.39 -14.00
CA ALA A 56 -3.88 -1.08 -12.77
C ALA A 56 -5.13 -1.52 -11.99
N THR A 57 -4.94 -2.51 -11.11
CA THR A 57 -6.00 -2.93 -10.17
C THR A 57 -6.25 -1.87 -9.10
N THR A 58 -7.44 -1.88 -8.50
CA THR A 58 -7.80 -0.99 -7.37
C THR A 58 -6.77 -1.05 -6.24
N ASP A 59 -6.31 -2.26 -5.88
CA ASP A 59 -5.29 -2.45 -4.84
C ASP A 59 -3.95 -1.79 -5.21
N SER A 60 -3.57 -1.88 -6.49
CA SER A 60 -2.33 -1.28 -6.99
C SER A 60 -2.42 0.24 -6.96
N ILE A 61 -3.57 0.81 -7.36
CA ILE A 61 -3.85 2.25 -7.28
C ILE A 61 -3.78 2.72 -5.82
N HIS A 62 -4.39 1.98 -4.89
CA HIS A 62 -4.35 2.32 -3.48
C HIS A 62 -2.93 2.28 -2.91
N ARG A 63 -2.17 1.22 -3.20
CA ARG A 63 -0.76 1.11 -2.77
C ARG A 63 0.10 2.24 -3.33
N PHE A 64 -0.11 2.62 -4.59
CA PHE A 64 0.60 3.74 -5.19
C PHE A 64 0.24 5.08 -4.54
N ALA A 65 -1.05 5.32 -4.26
CA ALA A 65 -1.49 6.52 -3.55
C ALA A 65 -0.82 6.66 -2.18
N THR A 66 -0.83 5.59 -1.39
CA THR A 66 -0.17 5.54 -0.07
C THR A 66 1.33 5.76 -0.18
N LYS A 67 1.98 5.23 -1.23
CA LYS A 67 3.42 5.44 -1.49
C LYS A 67 3.72 6.92 -1.73
N VAL A 68 2.98 7.59 -2.61
CA VAL A 68 3.14 9.02 -2.90
C VAL A 68 2.87 9.87 -1.66
N GLU A 69 1.80 9.59 -0.92
CA GLU A 69 1.47 10.32 0.30
C GLU A 69 2.55 10.17 1.37
N THR A 70 3.02 8.95 1.61
CA THR A 70 4.11 8.68 2.56
C THR A 70 5.39 9.42 2.19
N TYR A 71 5.71 9.49 0.90
CA TYR A 71 6.87 10.24 0.42
C TYR A 71 6.73 11.74 0.68
N VAL A 72 5.56 12.31 0.36
CA VAL A 72 5.30 13.75 0.54
C VAL A 72 5.18 14.16 2.01
N ILE A 73 4.73 13.26 2.89
CA ILE A 73 4.77 13.49 4.34
C ILE A 73 6.22 13.61 4.83
N LYS A 74 7.13 12.80 4.28
CA LYS A 74 8.55 12.83 4.63
C LYS A 74 9.30 13.99 3.98
N ASN A 75 8.83 14.47 2.84
CA ASN A 75 9.46 15.52 2.01
C ASN A 75 8.41 16.59 1.67
N PRO A 76 8.00 17.44 2.64
CA PRO A 76 6.89 18.38 2.48
C PRO A 76 7.11 19.43 1.39
N GLU A 77 8.36 19.75 1.06
CA GLU A 77 8.76 20.66 -0.03
C GLU A 77 8.31 20.16 -1.41
N GLU A 78 8.16 18.84 -1.58
CA GLU A 78 7.71 18.24 -2.84
C GLU A 78 6.23 18.56 -3.15
N LYS A 79 5.48 19.09 -2.18
CA LYS A 79 4.13 19.64 -2.46
C LYS A 79 4.17 20.83 -3.42
N ALA A 80 5.29 21.56 -3.45
CA ALA A 80 5.50 22.67 -4.38
C ALA A 80 6.00 22.21 -5.76
N ASN A 81 6.34 20.92 -5.92
CA ASN A 81 6.78 20.38 -7.19
C ASN A 81 5.62 20.42 -8.20
N PRO A 82 5.83 20.97 -9.42
CA PRO A 82 4.79 21.06 -10.44
C PRO A 82 4.15 19.73 -10.83
N LEU A 83 4.86 18.60 -10.66
CA LEU A 83 4.34 17.26 -10.99
C LEU A 83 3.41 16.70 -9.90
N TYR A 84 3.48 17.18 -8.66
CA TYR A 84 2.65 16.70 -7.56
C TYR A 84 1.14 16.80 -7.84
N PRO A 85 0.59 17.95 -8.27
CA PRO A 85 -0.83 18.04 -8.62
C PRO A 85 -1.22 17.09 -9.77
N GLU A 86 -0.35 16.88 -10.76
CA GLU A 86 -0.62 15.96 -11.87
C GLU A 86 -0.68 14.50 -11.40
N ILE A 87 0.26 14.08 -10.55
CA ILE A 87 0.26 12.74 -9.94
C ILE A 87 -1.01 12.51 -9.14
N ARG A 88 -1.44 13.47 -8.31
CA ARG A 88 -2.69 13.36 -7.54
C ARG A 88 -3.90 13.24 -8.46
N ASN A 89 -3.96 14.04 -9.52
CA ASN A 89 -5.04 13.97 -10.51
C ASN A 89 -5.12 12.60 -11.18
N ASN A 90 -3.98 12.02 -11.57
CA ASN A 90 -3.92 10.69 -12.17
C ASN A 90 -4.41 9.60 -11.20
N ILE A 91 -4.00 9.67 -9.92
CA ILE A 91 -4.52 8.78 -8.86
C ILE A 91 -6.04 8.91 -8.73
N THR A 92 -6.57 10.13 -8.65
CA THR A 92 -8.02 10.37 -8.51
C THR A 92 -8.79 9.82 -9.71
N LYS A 93 -8.34 10.09 -10.93
CA LYS A 93 -8.97 9.58 -12.16
C LYS A 93 -8.97 8.05 -12.21
N ALA A 94 -7.84 7.42 -11.88
CA ALA A 94 -7.73 5.96 -11.86
C ALA A 94 -8.63 5.33 -10.79
N ALA A 95 -8.70 5.92 -9.60
CA ALA A 95 -9.59 5.47 -8.53
C ALA A 95 -11.07 5.59 -8.89
N GLN A 96 -11.46 6.68 -9.58
CA GLN A 96 -12.82 6.85 -10.09
C GLN A 96 -13.16 5.84 -11.19
N ALA A 97 -12.23 5.57 -12.11
CA ALA A 97 -12.41 4.59 -13.17
C ALA A 97 -12.48 3.14 -12.63
N GLY A 98 -11.71 2.83 -11.59
CA GLY A 98 -11.75 1.52 -10.92
C GLY A 98 -12.99 1.29 -10.05
N GLY A 99 -13.79 2.32 -9.79
CA GLY A 99 -14.95 2.29 -8.90
C GLY A 99 -16.21 1.63 -9.49
N ILE A 100 -16.31 1.47 -10.81
CA ILE A 100 -17.48 0.82 -11.45
C ILE A 100 -17.02 -0.03 -12.62
N LYS A 101 -16.94 -1.35 -12.43
CA LYS A 101 -16.80 -2.33 -13.52
C LYS A 101 -18.06 -3.20 -13.60
N LEU A 102 -19.05 -2.72 -14.36
CA LEU A 102 -20.27 -3.46 -14.66
C LEU A 102 -20.06 -4.29 -15.94
N ILE A 103 -19.90 -5.61 -15.81
CA ILE A 103 -19.95 -6.54 -16.95
C ILE A 103 -21.32 -7.21 -16.92
N ILE A 104 -22.19 -6.87 -17.89
CA ILE A 104 -23.49 -7.53 -18.07
C ILE A 104 -23.35 -8.48 -19.25
N THR A 105 -23.51 -9.78 -19.00
CA THR A 105 -23.63 -10.81 -20.06
C THR A 105 -25.10 -11.19 -20.16
N ILE A 106 -25.74 -10.89 -21.29
CA ILE A 106 -27.13 -11.25 -21.54
C ILE A 106 -27.17 -12.47 -22.45
N ASP A 107 -27.76 -13.56 -21.98
CA ASP A 107 -28.10 -14.72 -22.80
C ASP A 107 -29.42 -14.43 -23.53
N THR A 108 -29.35 -14.28 -24.85
CA THR A 108 -30.52 -13.96 -25.70
C THR A 108 -31.41 -15.18 -25.97
N ALA A 109 -31.12 -16.35 -25.40
CA ALA A 109 -32.01 -17.52 -25.51
C ALA A 109 -33.35 -17.32 -24.78
N TRP A 110 -33.43 -16.35 -23.87
CA TRP A 110 -34.66 -15.92 -23.21
C TRP A 110 -35.15 -14.59 -23.78
N ALA A 111 -36.36 -14.59 -24.38
CA ALA A 111 -37.05 -13.37 -24.78
C ALA A 111 -37.73 -12.75 -23.54
N GLY A 112 -36.97 -11.98 -22.76
CA GLY A 112 -37.48 -11.26 -21.60
C GLY A 112 -36.79 -9.90 -21.43
N ASP A 113 -37.53 -8.93 -20.90
CA ASP A 113 -37.02 -7.59 -20.68
C ASP A 113 -36.08 -7.55 -19.46
N THR A 114 -34.89 -6.98 -19.62
CA THR A 114 -33.95 -6.74 -18.51
C THR A 114 -33.89 -5.25 -18.21
N THR A 115 -34.29 -4.85 -17.01
CA THR A 115 -34.17 -3.46 -16.53
C THR A 115 -33.18 -3.42 -15.37
N ILE A 116 -32.20 -2.51 -15.45
CA ILE A 116 -31.18 -2.31 -14.41
C ILE A 116 -31.36 -0.90 -13.85
N TYR A 117 -31.53 -0.82 -12.53
CA TYR A 117 -31.63 0.43 -11.80
C TYR A 117 -30.28 0.73 -11.11
N PHE A 118 -29.87 1.99 -11.15
CA PHE A 118 -28.69 2.53 -10.47
C PHE A 118 -29.11 3.38 -9.29
#